data_AF-A0A242A9Y3-F1
#
_entry.id   AF-A0A242A9Y3-F1
#
_cell.length_a   1.000
_cell.length_b   1.000
_cell.length_c   1.000
_cell.angle_alpha   90.00
_cell.angle_beta   90.00
_cell.angle_gamma   90.00
#
_symmetry.space_group_name_H-M   'P 1'
#
loop_
_entity.id
_entity.type
_entity.pdbx_description
1 polymer ?
#
loop_
_entity_poly.entity_id
_entity_poly.type
_entity_poly.pdbx_seq_one_letter_code
_entity_poly.pdbx_strand_id
1 'polypeptide(L)'
;MYSELDDFLESESGKSIEDKKNMINEMVDILDLEQLTQVIHFLKEPFYTNTLKDYLLDSRLPDIKSKEFLFLVQAAKYSGNIVKKLMNKSGISNYYLDKFIDKYNLQEVSSGAYIFPHKSIDAPFLFQSHYSRAVISHESALYMLDLTDVIPRRTIMSMPKDYKFSQLEKISNRYIDIYGELYNHTKSLVLNYYENDPIFLTRNAPIGGTQIVTTKTRHNNPIRMTSAERTIADIFTPNANTEEEVKYEALKKYHDLYPQGSNRLRRIAHQQGVLEVLDKYLWELQLF
;
A
#
# COMPACT_ATOMS: atom_id res chain seq x y z
N MET A 1 -16.86 -40.05 -14.98
CA MET A 1 -15.97 -39.53 -13.93
C MET A 1 -14.94 -38.53 -14.44
N TYR A 2 -13.96 -38.87 -15.30
CA TYR A 2 -13.08 -37.84 -15.90
C TYR A 2 -13.83 -36.89 -16.86
N SER A 3 -14.76 -37.41 -17.68
CA SER A 3 -15.55 -36.57 -18.59
C SER A 3 -16.51 -35.63 -17.87
N GLU A 4 -17.11 -36.05 -16.76
CA GLU A 4 -18.03 -35.21 -15.96
C GLU A 4 -17.29 -34.08 -15.24
N LEU A 5 -16.01 -34.29 -14.89
CA LEU A 5 -15.19 -33.26 -14.27
C LEU A 5 -14.74 -32.23 -15.31
N ASP A 6 -14.39 -32.66 -16.52
CA ASP A 6 -14.01 -31.78 -17.62
C ASP A 6 -15.22 -30.96 -18.12
N ASP A 7 -16.39 -31.59 -18.27
CA ASP A 7 -17.66 -30.92 -18.60
C ASP A 7 -18.05 -29.88 -17.53
N PHE A 8 -17.82 -30.21 -16.25
CA PHE A 8 -18.00 -29.26 -15.14
C PHE A 8 -17.03 -28.08 -15.27
N LEU A 9 -15.73 -28.33 -15.44
CA LEU A 9 -14.71 -27.28 -15.52
C LEU A 9 -14.92 -26.33 -16.73
N GLU A 10 -15.41 -26.84 -17.86
CA GLU A 10 -15.76 -26.02 -19.02
C GLU A 10 -16.94 -25.09 -18.74
N SER A 11 -17.98 -25.60 -18.05
CA SER A 11 -19.16 -24.82 -17.66
C SER A 11 -18.87 -23.70 -16.64
N GLU A 12 -17.78 -23.83 -15.88
CA GLU A 12 -17.39 -22.91 -14.80
C GLU A 12 -16.38 -21.83 -15.23
N SER A 13 -15.84 -21.93 -16.45
CA SER A 13 -14.81 -21.02 -16.96
C SER A 13 -15.27 -19.55 -17.08
N GLY A 14 -16.57 -19.32 -17.30
CA GLY A 14 -17.17 -17.98 -17.49
C GLY A 14 -17.79 -17.30 -16.26
N LYS A 15 -17.81 -17.94 -15.08
CA LYS A 15 -18.47 -17.37 -13.88
C LYS A 15 -17.63 -16.31 -13.18
N SER A 16 -18.31 -15.34 -12.55
CA SER A 16 -17.65 -14.30 -11.76
C SER A 16 -16.93 -14.89 -10.55
N ILE A 17 -15.96 -14.16 -9.99
CA ILE A 17 -15.24 -14.60 -8.77
C ILE A 17 -16.23 -14.82 -7.61
N GLU A 18 -17.30 -14.05 -7.53
CA GLU A 18 -18.27 -14.13 -6.45
C GLU A 18 -19.16 -15.38 -6.56
N ASP A 19 -19.57 -15.73 -7.77
CA ASP A 19 -20.31 -16.97 -8.04
C ASP A 19 -19.48 -18.20 -7.67
N LYS A 20 -18.19 -18.18 -8.03
CA LYS A 20 -17.25 -19.26 -7.70
C LYS A 20 -17.09 -19.42 -6.18
N LYS A 21 -17.02 -18.32 -5.42
CA LYS A 21 -16.98 -18.39 -3.95
C LYS A 21 -18.27 -18.93 -3.36
N ASN A 22 -19.42 -18.48 -3.85
CA ASN A 22 -20.72 -18.94 -3.36
C ASN A 22 -20.87 -20.45 -3.56
N MET A 23 -20.49 -20.96 -4.74
CA MET A 23 -20.49 -22.39 -5.01
C MET A 23 -19.52 -23.17 -4.14
N ILE A 24 -18.30 -22.65 -3.91
CA ILE A 24 -17.36 -23.27 -2.97
C ILE A 24 -17.97 -23.35 -1.58
N ASN A 25 -18.64 -22.29 -1.11
CA ASN A 25 -19.31 -22.29 0.19
C ASN A 25 -20.42 -23.35 0.24
N GLU A 26 -21.28 -23.42 -0.79
CA GLU A 26 -22.31 -24.46 -0.89
C GLU A 26 -21.71 -25.88 -0.86
N MET A 27 -20.59 -26.10 -1.56
CA MET A 27 -19.88 -27.38 -1.54
C MET A 27 -19.26 -27.68 -0.17
N VAL A 28 -18.68 -26.68 0.48
CA VAL A 28 -18.08 -26.80 1.81
C VAL A 28 -19.13 -27.13 2.87
N ASP A 29 -20.33 -26.55 2.76
CA ASP A 29 -21.44 -26.78 3.70
C ASP A 29 -22.00 -28.21 3.66
N ILE A 30 -21.75 -28.95 2.58
CA ILE A 30 -22.17 -30.36 2.42
C ILE A 30 -21.17 -31.32 3.08
N LEU A 31 -19.92 -30.91 3.26
CA LEU A 31 -18.85 -31.76 3.77
C LEU A 31 -18.80 -31.77 5.29
N ASP A 32 -18.52 -32.94 5.87
CA ASP A 32 -18.23 -33.03 7.31
C ASP A 32 -16.82 -32.53 7.66
N LEU A 33 -16.53 -32.38 8.95
CA LEU A 33 -15.25 -31.85 9.43
C LEU A 33 -14.04 -32.71 9.00
N GLU A 34 -14.21 -34.03 8.92
CA GLU A 34 -13.14 -34.96 8.55
C GLU A 34 -12.84 -34.85 7.06
N GLN A 35 -13.88 -34.85 6.23
CA GLN A 35 -13.81 -34.65 4.79
C GLN A 35 -13.22 -33.28 4.44
N LEU A 36 -13.66 -32.21 5.11
CA LEU A 36 -13.08 -30.87 4.94
C LEU A 36 -11.60 -30.86 5.29
N THR A 37 -11.20 -31.53 6.36
CA THR A 37 -9.79 -31.63 6.77
C THR A 37 -8.95 -32.34 5.70
N GLN A 38 -9.47 -33.42 5.12
CA GLN A 38 -8.80 -34.16 4.04
C GLN A 38 -8.68 -33.32 2.76
N VAL A 39 -9.75 -32.63 2.37
CA VAL A 39 -9.76 -31.74 1.20
C VAL A 39 -8.76 -30.59 1.40
N ILE A 40 -8.79 -29.93 2.56
CA ILE A 40 -7.81 -28.89 2.89
C ILE A 40 -6.40 -29.45 2.83
N HIS A 41 -6.12 -30.61 3.45
CA HIS A 41 -4.81 -31.24 3.41
C HIS A 41 -4.34 -31.52 1.98
N PHE A 42 -5.22 -32.07 1.13
CA PHE A 42 -4.93 -32.40 -0.26
C PHE A 42 -4.64 -31.17 -1.11
N LEU A 43 -5.43 -30.10 -0.95
CA LEU A 43 -5.30 -28.87 -1.74
C LEU A 43 -4.19 -27.94 -1.26
N LYS A 44 -3.75 -28.08 0.01
CA LYS A 44 -2.78 -27.19 0.64
C LYS A 44 -1.43 -27.17 -0.08
N GLU A 45 -0.87 -28.33 -0.35
CA GLU A 45 0.42 -28.49 -1.03
C GLU A 45 0.43 -27.88 -2.43
N PRO A 46 -0.48 -28.24 -3.36
CA PRO A 46 -0.49 -27.64 -4.70
C PRO A 46 -0.78 -26.14 -4.66
N PHE A 47 -1.66 -25.68 -3.74
CA PHE A 47 -1.93 -24.26 -3.56
C PHE A 47 -0.67 -23.47 -3.17
N TYR A 48 0.05 -23.92 -2.13
CA TYR A 48 1.26 -23.22 -1.69
C TYR A 48 2.41 -23.40 -2.66
N THR A 49 2.55 -24.56 -3.29
CA THR A 49 3.55 -24.77 -4.35
C THR A 49 3.36 -23.74 -5.46
N ASN A 50 2.14 -23.53 -5.95
CA ASN A 50 1.90 -22.53 -6.99
C ASN A 50 2.05 -21.08 -6.48
N THR A 51 1.58 -20.79 -5.25
CA THR A 51 1.64 -19.45 -4.66
C THR A 51 3.08 -19.02 -4.34
N LEU A 52 3.91 -19.96 -3.90
CA LEU A 52 5.27 -19.71 -3.45
C LEU A 52 6.33 -20.04 -4.51
N LYS A 53 5.95 -20.53 -5.69
CA LYS A 53 6.88 -20.98 -6.75
C LYS A 53 8.01 -19.99 -7.04
N ASP A 54 7.69 -18.69 -7.04
CA ASP A 54 8.66 -17.64 -7.34
C ASP A 54 9.69 -17.44 -6.21
N TYR A 55 9.45 -17.97 -5.02
CA TYR A 55 10.31 -17.76 -3.84
C TYR A 55 11.08 -19.02 -3.45
N LEU A 56 10.75 -20.17 -4.01
CA LEU A 56 11.41 -21.44 -3.71
C LEU A 56 12.76 -21.54 -4.45
N LEU A 57 13.79 -22.09 -3.79
CA LEU A 57 15.11 -22.31 -4.39
C LEU A 57 15.12 -23.55 -5.28
N ASP A 58 14.43 -24.59 -4.83
CA ASP A 58 14.11 -25.80 -5.57
C ASP A 58 12.58 -25.92 -5.60
N SER A 59 12.00 -26.64 -6.56
CA SER A 59 10.53 -26.79 -6.65
C SER A 59 9.90 -27.57 -5.48
N ARG A 60 10.58 -27.68 -4.33
CA ARG A 60 10.14 -28.39 -3.13
C ARG A 60 9.68 -27.39 -2.09
N LEU A 61 8.48 -27.64 -1.55
CA LEU A 61 7.95 -26.87 -0.44
C LEU A 61 8.70 -27.24 0.86
N PRO A 62 9.15 -26.26 1.67
CA PRO A 62 9.65 -26.55 3.01
C PRO A 62 8.54 -27.14 3.88
N ASP A 63 8.91 -27.84 4.96
CA ASP A 63 7.93 -28.32 5.95
C ASP A 63 7.01 -27.17 6.37
N ILE A 64 5.70 -27.37 6.21
CA ILE A 64 4.65 -26.41 6.50
C ILE A 64 4.72 -25.87 7.94
N LYS A 65 5.25 -26.65 8.88
CA LYS A 65 5.42 -26.24 10.29
C LYS A 65 6.73 -25.48 10.54
N SER A 66 7.61 -25.41 9.54
CA SER A 66 8.92 -24.76 9.67
C SER A 66 8.83 -23.24 9.67
N LYS A 67 9.86 -22.59 10.24
CA LYS A 67 10.04 -21.14 10.14
C LYS A 67 10.28 -20.66 8.71
N GLU A 68 10.85 -21.52 7.87
CA GLU A 68 11.12 -21.22 6.47
C GLU A 68 9.83 -21.11 5.67
N PHE A 69 8.91 -22.07 5.83
CA PHE A 69 7.60 -22.00 5.22
C PHE A 69 6.84 -20.73 5.64
N LEU A 70 6.84 -20.42 6.95
CA LEU A 70 6.23 -19.18 7.44
C LEU A 70 6.87 -17.92 6.82
N PHE A 71 8.20 -17.89 6.71
CA PHE A 71 8.93 -16.80 6.05
C PHE A 71 8.51 -16.64 4.59
N LEU A 72 8.43 -17.72 3.82
CA LEU A 72 8.01 -17.67 2.42
C LEU A 72 6.56 -17.21 2.26
N VAL A 73 5.66 -17.63 3.15
CA VAL A 73 4.28 -17.12 3.18
C VAL A 73 4.25 -15.61 3.44
N GLN A 74 5.08 -15.11 4.36
CA GLN A 74 5.20 -13.65 4.56
C GLN A 74 5.85 -12.96 3.36
N ALA A 75 6.84 -13.57 2.71
CA ALA A 75 7.48 -13.04 1.52
C ALA A 75 6.47 -12.87 0.37
N ALA A 76 5.67 -13.91 0.09
CA ALA A 76 4.60 -13.84 -0.89
C ALA A 76 3.54 -12.79 -0.52
N LYS A 77 3.15 -12.72 0.75
CA LYS A 77 2.20 -11.72 1.25
C LYS A 77 2.66 -10.29 0.97
N TYR A 78 3.96 -10.01 1.09
CA TYR A 78 4.53 -8.67 0.87
C TYR A 78 5.23 -8.52 -0.49
N SER A 79 4.91 -9.41 -1.45
CA SER A 79 5.49 -9.40 -2.80
C SER A 79 7.03 -9.35 -2.83
N GLY A 80 7.68 -10.03 -1.89
CA GLY A 80 9.13 -10.10 -1.74
C GLY A 80 9.76 -8.96 -0.94
N ASN A 81 8.99 -7.95 -0.52
CA ASN A 81 9.48 -6.84 0.31
C ASN A 81 9.49 -7.24 1.79
N ILE A 82 10.67 -7.55 2.32
CA ILE A 82 10.86 -8.09 3.66
C ILE A 82 11.28 -6.99 4.63
N VAL A 83 10.43 -6.70 5.61
CA VAL A 83 10.73 -5.75 6.70
C VAL A 83 10.97 -6.52 8.00
N LYS A 84 12.16 -6.37 8.59
CA LYS A 84 12.58 -7.07 9.83
C LYS A 84 11.58 -6.92 10.97
N LYS A 85 11.02 -5.72 11.15
CA LYS A 85 9.99 -5.44 12.16
C LYS A 85 8.69 -6.23 11.93
N LEU A 86 8.30 -6.44 10.67
CA LEU A 86 7.09 -7.22 10.32
C LEU A 86 7.33 -8.72 10.47
N MET A 87 8.51 -9.21 10.08
CA MET A 87 8.88 -10.62 10.26
C MET A 87 8.89 -11.02 11.74
N ASN A 88 9.48 -10.18 12.59
CA ASN A 88 9.46 -10.38 14.04
C ASN A 88 8.02 -10.44 14.60
N LYS A 89 7.13 -9.55 14.15
CA LYS A 89 5.71 -9.57 14.54
C LYS A 89 4.98 -10.85 14.09
N SER A 90 5.39 -11.46 12.98
CA SER A 90 4.86 -12.75 12.54
C SER A 90 5.48 -13.97 13.24
N GLY A 91 6.41 -13.77 14.18
CA GLY A 91 7.04 -14.86 14.93
C GLY A 91 8.28 -15.47 14.27
N ILE A 92 8.92 -14.76 13.34
CA ILE A 92 10.23 -15.10 12.77
C ILE A 92 11.28 -14.27 13.52
N SER A 93 12.12 -14.92 14.33
CA SER A 93 13.17 -14.21 15.08
C SER A 93 14.26 -13.68 14.15
N ASN A 94 15.05 -12.72 14.63
CA ASN A 94 16.21 -12.20 13.90
C ASN A 94 17.17 -13.31 13.47
N TYR A 95 17.44 -14.30 14.34
CA TYR A 95 18.29 -15.45 14.00
C TYR A 95 17.80 -16.20 12.75
N TYR A 96 16.50 -16.52 12.69
CA TYR A 96 15.93 -17.19 11.52
C TYR A 96 15.90 -16.28 10.29
N LEU A 97 15.56 -15.00 10.49
CA LEU A 97 15.52 -14.03 9.41
C LEU A 97 16.90 -13.87 8.75
N ASP A 98 17.96 -13.72 9.54
CA ASP A 98 19.34 -13.57 9.03
C ASP A 98 19.73 -14.84 8.23
N LYS A 99 19.39 -16.04 8.74
CA LYS A 99 19.57 -17.31 8.00
C LYS A 99 18.82 -17.32 6.65
N PHE A 100 17.60 -16.77 6.58
CA PHE A 100 16.82 -16.72 5.35
C PHE A 100 17.31 -15.64 4.39
N ILE A 101 17.78 -14.50 4.91
CA ILE A 101 18.42 -13.46 4.10
C ILE A 101 19.60 -14.07 3.32
N ASP A 102 20.46 -14.83 4.01
CA ASP A 102 21.59 -15.51 3.38
C ASP A 102 21.12 -16.60 2.40
N LYS A 103 20.21 -17.48 2.84
CA LYS A 103 19.74 -18.62 2.05
C LYS A 103 19.10 -18.21 0.71
N TYR A 104 18.30 -17.16 0.70
CA TYR A 104 17.59 -16.69 -0.49
C TYR A 104 18.29 -15.50 -1.17
N ASN A 105 19.51 -15.16 -0.73
CA ASN A 105 20.33 -14.08 -1.28
C ASN A 105 19.58 -12.74 -1.33
N LEU A 106 18.86 -12.39 -0.25
CA LEU A 106 18.09 -11.16 -0.19
C LEU A 106 19.02 -9.93 -0.24
N GLN A 107 18.57 -8.91 -0.95
CA GLN A 107 19.29 -7.66 -1.08
C GLN A 107 18.80 -6.65 -0.04
N GLU A 108 19.71 -6.10 0.76
CA GLU A 108 19.36 -5.04 1.70
C GLU A 108 19.15 -3.70 0.96
N VAL A 109 17.93 -3.18 1.01
CA VAL A 109 17.54 -1.89 0.39
C VAL A 109 17.84 -0.73 1.33
N SER A 110 17.57 -0.94 2.61
CA SER A 110 17.88 -0.04 3.72
C SER A 110 17.94 -0.86 5.01
N SER A 111 18.54 -0.30 6.07
CA SER A 111 18.75 -1.03 7.33
C SER A 111 17.48 -1.73 7.84
N GLY A 112 17.45 -3.06 7.78
CA GLY A 112 16.31 -3.87 8.23
C GLY A 112 15.14 -3.99 7.23
N ALA A 113 15.33 -3.58 5.97
CA ALA A 113 14.45 -3.85 4.85
C ALA A 113 15.21 -4.49 3.69
N TYR A 114 14.65 -5.56 3.16
CA TYR A 114 15.28 -6.41 2.17
C TYR A 114 14.30 -6.72 1.03
N ILE A 115 14.83 -7.07 -0.13
CA ILE A 115 14.06 -7.47 -1.31
C ILE A 115 14.64 -8.77 -1.89
N PHE A 116 13.77 -9.63 -2.40
CA PHE A 116 14.20 -10.78 -3.19
C PHE A 116 14.85 -10.31 -4.51
N PRO A 117 15.97 -10.89 -4.96
CA PRO A 117 16.74 -10.39 -6.13
C PRO A 117 15.94 -10.19 -7.42
N HIS A 118 14.87 -10.96 -7.63
CA HIS A 118 14.02 -10.96 -8.82
C HIS A 118 12.64 -10.33 -8.57
N LYS A 119 12.47 -9.63 -7.44
CA LYS A 119 11.23 -8.92 -7.09
C LYS A 119 11.49 -7.41 -7.07
N SER A 120 10.46 -6.65 -7.40
CA SER A 120 10.52 -5.20 -7.44
C SER A 120 10.30 -4.59 -6.06
N ILE A 121 11.04 -3.52 -5.80
CA ILE A 121 10.92 -2.73 -4.58
C ILE A 121 9.55 -2.05 -4.55
N ASP A 122 8.85 -2.14 -3.42
CA ASP A 122 7.66 -1.35 -3.14
C ASP A 122 8.05 -0.14 -2.28
N ALA A 123 8.48 0.94 -2.93
CA ALA A 123 9.08 2.07 -2.25
C ALA A 123 8.12 2.74 -1.24
N PRO A 124 6.84 3.02 -1.56
CA PRO A 124 5.92 3.60 -0.59
C PRO A 124 5.74 2.74 0.66
N PHE A 125 5.61 1.42 0.49
CA PHE A 125 5.45 0.48 1.59
C PHE A 125 6.70 0.41 2.49
N LEU A 126 7.89 0.27 1.89
CA LEU A 126 9.15 0.23 2.63
C LEU A 126 9.41 1.53 3.37
N PHE A 127 9.18 2.67 2.69
CA PHE A 127 9.36 3.98 3.29
C PHE A 127 8.47 4.18 4.52
N GLN A 128 7.18 3.85 4.45
CA GLN A 128 6.28 3.96 5.61
C GLN A 128 6.59 2.95 6.72
N SER A 129 7.16 1.80 6.37
CA SER A 129 7.58 0.78 7.34
C SER A 129 8.73 1.26 8.22
N HIS A 130 9.67 2.03 7.65
CA HIS A 130 10.74 2.71 8.40
C HIS A 130 10.23 3.97 9.09
N TYR A 131 9.47 4.80 8.36
CA TYR A 131 9.03 6.11 8.80
C TYR A 131 7.54 6.09 9.12
N SER A 132 7.21 5.63 10.32
CA SER A 132 5.83 5.43 10.77
C SER A 132 5.00 6.72 10.83
N ARG A 133 5.59 7.91 10.72
CA ARG A 133 4.85 9.19 10.64
C ARG A 133 4.56 9.64 9.20
N ALA A 134 5.08 8.93 8.20
CA ALA A 134 4.86 9.21 6.78
C ALA A 134 3.50 8.70 6.32
N VAL A 135 2.77 9.55 5.61
CA VAL A 135 1.42 9.27 5.08
C VAL A 135 1.34 9.84 3.66
N ILE A 136 0.84 9.06 2.70
CA ILE A 136 0.61 9.53 1.34
C ILE A 136 -0.48 10.62 1.36
N SER A 137 -0.29 11.70 0.62
CA SER A 137 -1.13 12.91 0.72
C SER A 137 -1.21 13.68 -0.60
N HIS A 138 -1.98 14.77 -0.63
CA HIS A 138 -2.11 15.67 -1.77
C HIS A 138 -2.49 14.92 -3.06
N GLU A 139 -1.89 15.23 -4.21
CA GLU A 139 -2.25 14.71 -5.53
C GLU A 139 -2.14 13.18 -5.60
N SER A 140 -1.14 12.58 -4.92
CA SER A 140 -1.04 11.12 -4.86
C SER A 140 -2.21 10.49 -4.11
N ALA A 141 -2.70 11.15 -3.07
CA ALA A 141 -3.89 10.70 -2.35
C ALA A 141 -5.18 11.00 -3.11
N LEU A 142 -5.26 12.10 -3.86
CA LEU A 142 -6.41 12.38 -4.74
C LEU A 142 -6.58 11.26 -5.76
N TYR A 143 -5.49 10.90 -6.45
CA TYR A 143 -5.51 9.84 -7.45
C TYR A 143 -5.90 8.48 -6.83
N MET A 144 -5.34 8.14 -5.67
CA MET A 144 -5.68 6.88 -4.98
C MET A 144 -7.10 6.82 -4.41
N LEU A 145 -7.80 7.94 -4.31
CA LEU A 145 -9.20 8.05 -3.87
C LEU A 145 -10.17 8.25 -5.04
N ASP A 146 -9.69 8.16 -6.28
CA ASP A 146 -10.45 8.45 -7.50
C ASP A 146 -11.06 9.86 -7.51
N LEU A 147 -10.41 10.82 -6.81
CA LEU A 147 -10.80 12.23 -6.79
C LEU A 147 -10.17 13.04 -7.94
N THR A 148 -9.26 12.45 -8.71
CA THR A 148 -8.75 13.04 -9.96
C THR A 148 -8.33 11.93 -10.91
N ASP A 149 -8.48 12.16 -12.21
CA ASP A 149 -7.99 11.25 -13.25
C ASP A 149 -6.51 11.55 -13.62
N VAL A 150 -5.92 12.61 -13.06
CA VAL A 150 -4.54 12.99 -13.30
C VAL A 150 -3.58 12.03 -12.60
N ILE A 151 -2.81 11.29 -13.39
CA ILE A 151 -1.80 10.36 -12.87
C ILE A 151 -0.64 11.17 -12.28
N PRO A 152 -0.31 11.00 -10.98
CA PRO A 152 0.77 11.73 -10.35
C PRO A 152 2.14 11.25 -10.85
N ARG A 153 3.05 12.17 -11.18
CA ARG A 153 4.43 11.85 -11.61
C ARG A 153 5.38 11.45 -10.46
N ARG A 154 4.91 11.57 -9.22
CA ARG A 154 5.66 11.32 -7.98
C ARG A 154 4.70 10.94 -6.87
N THR A 155 5.19 10.18 -5.90
CA THR A 155 4.45 9.87 -4.69
C THR A 155 4.71 10.95 -3.64
N ILE A 156 3.69 11.74 -3.29
CA ILE A 156 3.80 12.79 -2.27
C ILE A 156 3.45 12.20 -0.91
N MET A 157 4.39 12.30 0.03
CA MET A 157 4.18 11.90 1.41
C MET A 157 4.34 13.08 2.38
N SER A 158 3.33 13.26 3.21
CA SER A 158 3.35 14.23 4.30
C SER A 158 4.02 13.65 5.53
N MET A 159 4.89 14.46 6.11
CA MET A 159 5.54 14.23 7.39
C MET A 159 5.23 15.40 8.33
N PRO A 160 5.17 15.17 9.66
CA PRO A 160 4.94 16.26 10.60
C PRO A 160 6.02 17.34 10.53
N LYS A 161 5.64 18.61 10.70
CA LYS A 161 6.54 19.77 10.60
C LYS A 161 7.78 19.68 11.50
N ASP A 162 7.68 19.02 12.65
CA ASP A 162 8.75 18.81 13.62
C ASP A 162 9.72 17.66 13.27
N TYR A 163 9.45 16.90 12.21
CA TYR A 163 10.28 15.74 11.85
C TYR A 163 11.64 16.17 11.28
N LYS A 164 12.74 15.61 11.81
CA LYS A 164 14.11 15.99 11.40
C LYS A 164 14.50 15.29 10.09
N PHE A 165 14.55 16.04 8.98
CA PHE A 165 14.89 15.48 7.66
C PHE A 165 16.40 15.25 7.48
N SER A 166 17.25 15.88 8.31
CA SER A 166 18.71 15.73 8.23
C SER A 166 19.22 14.30 8.47
N GLN A 167 18.40 13.43 9.06
CA GLN A 167 18.71 12.01 9.21
C GLN A 167 18.47 11.23 7.91
N LEU A 168 17.58 11.71 7.05
CA LEU A 168 17.21 11.06 5.79
C LEU A 168 18.24 11.33 4.69
N GLU A 169 18.90 12.49 4.68
CA GLU A 169 19.95 12.81 3.69
C GLU A 169 21.16 11.85 3.76
N LYS A 170 21.30 11.07 4.85
CA LYS A 170 22.46 10.19 5.09
C LYS A 170 22.23 8.73 4.69
N ILE A 171 21.05 8.37 4.20
CA ILE A 171 20.71 6.96 3.92
C ILE A 171 20.90 6.57 2.44
N SER A 172 21.38 7.49 1.60
CA SER A 172 21.61 7.24 0.17
C SER A 172 22.54 6.04 -0.03
N ASN A 173 22.16 5.17 -0.96
CA ASN A 173 22.89 3.96 -1.30
C ASN A 173 22.53 3.53 -2.74
N ARG A 174 23.00 2.35 -3.18
CA ARG A 174 22.75 1.85 -4.55
C ARG A 174 21.27 1.68 -4.93
N TYR A 175 20.37 1.54 -3.96
CA TYR A 175 18.92 1.39 -4.18
C TYR A 175 18.12 2.66 -3.92
N ILE A 176 18.68 3.63 -3.20
CA ILE A 176 17.97 4.84 -2.78
C ILE A 176 18.89 6.02 -3.04
N ASP A 177 18.55 6.84 -4.04
CA ASP A 177 19.17 8.14 -4.22
C ASP A 177 18.33 9.22 -3.53
N ILE A 178 18.99 10.14 -2.83
CA ILE A 178 18.32 11.17 -2.03
C ILE A 178 19.00 12.50 -2.27
N TYR A 179 18.20 13.47 -2.67
CA TYR A 179 18.65 14.83 -2.91
C TYR A 179 17.59 15.83 -2.45
N GLY A 180 18.08 17.04 -2.16
CA GLY A 180 17.21 18.18 -1.95
C GLY A 180 16.79 18.76 -3.30
N GLU A 181 15.51 19.05 -3.45
CA GLU A 181 14.97 19.78 -4.59
C GLU A 181 14.21 21.01 -4.09
N LEU A 182 14.30 22.12 -4.83
CA LEU A 182 13.47 23.28 -4.55
C LEU A 182 12.12 23.08 -5.23
N TYR A 183 11.07 23.16 -4.43
CA TYR A 183 9.69 23.13 -4.92
C TYR A 183 8.97 24.33 -4.38
N ASN A 184 8.55 25.25 -5.26
CA ASN A 184 7.96 26.55 -4.90
C ASN A 184 8.72 27.26 -3.77
N HIS A 185 10.04 27.41 -3.93
CA HIS A 185 10.94 28.08 -2.95
C HIS A 185 11.07 27.38 -1.60
N THR A 186 10.50 26.18 -1.42
CA THR A 186 10.72 25.34 -0.24
C THR A 186 11.65 24.18 -0.55
N LYS A 187 12.65 23.97 0.32
CA LYS A 187 13.55 22.81 0.24
C LYS A 187 12.76 21.57 0.60
N SER A 188 12.55 20.71 -0.39
CA SER A 188 11.92 19.41 -0.25
C SER A 188 12.97 18.31 -0.38
N LEU A 189 12.70 17.16 0.22
CA LEU A 189 13.57 15.99 0.13
C LEU A 189 12.92 14.98 -0.80
N VAL A 190 13.66 14.56 -1.82
CA VAL A 190 13.21 13.59 -2.81
C VAL A 190 14.00 12.30 -2.61
N LEU A 191 13.29 11.17 -2.61
CA LEU A 191 13.88 9.83 -2.52
C LEU A 191 13.53 9.04 -3.77
N ASN A 192 14.54 8.65 -4.53
CA ASN A 192 14.42 7.82 -5.71
C ASN A 192 14.85 6.40 -5.36
N TYR A 193 13.86 5.56 -5.13
CA TYR A 193 14.09 4.13 -5.01
C TYR A 193 14.29 3.54 -6.41
N TYR A 194 15.17 2.55 -6.55
CA TYR A 194 15.41 1.85 -7.81
C TYR A 194 14.09 1.34 -8.42
N GLU A 195 13.87 1.65 -9.70
CA GLU A 195 12.66 1.28 -10.48
C GLU A 195 11.32 1.74 -9.87
N ASN A 196 11.30 2.82 -9.10
CA ASN A 196 10.09 3.38 -8.51
C ASN A 196 9.92 4.86 -8.86
N ASP A 197 8.68 5.34 -8.84
CA ASP A 197 8.40 6.77 -8.92
C ASP A 197 9.01 7.48 -7.70
N PRO A 198 9.58 8.69 -7.88
CA PRO A 198 10.16 9.48 -6.79
C PRO A 198 9.18 9.68 -5.63
N ILE A 199 9.66 9.50 -4.40
CA ILE A 199 8.93 9.89 -3.20
C ILE A 199 9.32 11.31 -2.84
N PHE A 200 8.33 12.20 -2.86
CA PHE A 200 8.49 13.60 -2.51
C PHE A 200 7.99 13.84 -1.09
N LEU A 201 8.87 14.27 -0.19
CA LEU A 201 8.50 14.56 1.19
C LEU A 201 8.11 16.01 1.37
N THR A 202 6.91 16.21 1.88
CA THR A 202 6.41 17.53 2.29
C THR A 202 6.17 17.60 3.80
N ARG A 203 6.34 18.78 4.36
CA ARG A 203 6.03 19.07 5.77
C ARG A 203 4.59 19.50 5.88
N ASN A 204 3.80 18.78 6.65
CA ASN A 204 2.39 19.08 6.84
C ASN A 204 2.04 19.17 8.34
N ALA A 205 0.93 19.85 8.64
CA ALA A 205 0.36 19.82 9.99
C ALA A 205 0.06 18.37 10.41
N PRO A 206 0.12 18.06 11.71
CA PRO A 206 -0.09 16.69 12.19
C PRO A 206 -1.37 16.06 11.62
N ILE A 207 -1.26 14.82 11.17
CA ILE A 207 -2.39 14.04 10.63
C ILE A 207 -2.96 13.21 11.76
N GLY A 208 -4.18 13.53 12.18
CA GLY A 208 -4.88 12.80 13.23
C GLY A 208 -5.19 11.36 12.79
N GLY A 209 -5.29 10.41 13.72
CA GLY A 209 -5.55 9.00 13.38
C GLY A 209 -6.85 8.79 12.58
N THR A 210 -7.88 9.60 12.84
CA THR A 210 -9.15 9.59 12.09
C THR A 210 -9.06 10.22 10.71
N GLN A 211 -7.94 10.86 10.37
CA GLN A 211 -7.64 11.43 9.05
C GLN A 211 -6.70 10.53 8.25
N ILE A 212 -6.39 9.33 8.75
CA ILE A 212 -5.57 8.34 8.08
C ILE A 212 -6.45 7.16 7.67
N VAL A 213 -6.35 6.76 6.41
CA VAL A 213 -6.96 5.54 5.88
C VAL A 213 -5.87 4.62 5.34
N THR A 214 -6.16 3.32 5.30
CA THR A 214 -5.25 2.31 4.75
C THR A 214 -5.77 1.88 3.38
N THR A 215 -4.88 1.87 2.39
CA THR A 215 -5.12 1.31 1.06
C THR A 215 -4.01 0.32 0.70
N LYS A 216 -3.99 -0.17 -0.54
CA LYS A 216 -2.96 -1.07 -1.04
C LYS A 216 -2.20 -0.46 -2.20
N THR A 217 -0.92 -0.79 -2.30
CA THR A 217 -0.08 -0.47 -3.46
C THR A 217 -0.42 -1.37 -4.64
N ARG A 218 0.21 -1.11 -5.80
CA ARG A 218 0.18 -2.03 -6.95
C ARG A 218 0.75 -3.42 -6.64
N HIS A 219 1.62 -3.53 -5.62
CA HIS A 219 2.11 -4.80 -5.09
C HIS A 219 1.21 -5.37 -3.99
N ASN A 220 -0.01 -4.85 -3.81
CA ASN A 220 -0.98 -5.31 -2.81
C ASN A 220 -0.51 -5.14 -1.34
N ASN A 221 0.56 -4.37 -1.10
CA ASN A 221 1.07 -4.08 0.23
C ASN A 221 0.25 -2.97 0.90
N PRO A 222 -0.04 -3.06 2.21
CA PRO A 222 -0.81 -2.05 2.91
C PRO A 222 0.00 -0.77 3.11
N ILE A 223 -0.57 0.37 2.71
CA ILE A 223 0.00 1.70 2.87
C ILE A 223 -1.03 2.66 3.47
N ARG A 224 -0.55 3.69 4.15
CA ARG A 224 -1.38 4.70 4.79
C ARG A 224 -1.43 5.97 3.97
N MET A 225 -2.60 6.56 3.87
CA MET A 225 -2.82 7.82 3.17
C MET A 225 -3.80 8.71 3.93
N THR A 226 -3.90 9.97 3.54
CA THR A 226 -4.88 10.90 4.10
C THR A 226 -6.31 10.50 3.70
N SER A 227 -7.29 10.70 4.60
CA SER A 227 -8.71 10.55 4.27
C SER A 227 -9.13 11.56 3.20
N ALA A 228 -10.23 11.29 2.50
CA ALA A 228 -10.73 12.19 1.46
C ALA A 228 -10.88 13.65 1.93
N GLU A 229 -11.44 13.89 3.11
CA GLU A 229 -11.55 15.23 3.68
C GLU A 229 -10.19 15.89 3.93
N ARG A 230 -9.23 15.12 4.43
CA ARG A 230 -7.90 15.63 4.72
C ARG A 230 -7.13 15.90 3.44
N THR A 231 -7.24 15.04 2.44
CA THR A 231 -6.65 15.23 1.11
C THR A 231 -7.19 16.49 0.44
N ILE A 232 -8.52 16.71 0.47
CA ILE A 232 -9.13 17.94 -0.05
C ILE A 232 -8.62 19.17 0.72
N ALA A 233 -8.58 19.13 2.06
CA ALA A 233 -8.03 20.24 2.83
C ALA A 233 -6.54 20.51 2.53
N ASP A 234 -5.73 19.47 2.31
CA ASP A 234 -4.30 19.59 2.04
C ASP A 234 -4.03 20.34 0.72
N ILE A 235 -4.80 20.07 -0.36
CA ILE A 235 -4.60 20.73 -1.66
C ILE A 235 -5.00 22.22 -1.68
N PHE A 236 -5.75 22.68 -0.68
CA PHE A 236 -6.08 24.10 -0.50
C PHE A 236 -5.09 24.84 0.40
N THR A 237 -4.06 24.17 0.94
CA THR A 237 -3.04 24.85 1.73
C THR A 237 -2.17 25.76 0.85
N PRO A 238 -1.65 26.89 1.38
CA PRO A 238 -0.84 27.82 0.58
C PRO A 238 0.42 27.20 -0.03
N ASN A 239 0.93 26.12 0.56
CA ASN A 239 2.13 25.43 0.09
C ASN A 239 1.82 24.25 -0.84
N ALA A 240 0.54 23.93 -1.06
CA ALA A 240 0.15 22.95 -2.06
C ALA A 240 0.42 23.50 -3.45
N ASN A 241 0.92 22.65 -4.35
CA ASN A 241 1.19 23.01 -5.74
C ASN A 241 0.19 22.34 -6.70
N THR A 242 -1.02 22.11 -6.20
CA THR A 242 -2.08 21.50 -6.98
C THR A 242 -2.60 22.53 -7.98
N GLU A 243 -2.70 22.15 -9.25
CA GLU A 243 -3.25 23.01 -10.30
C GLU A 243 -4.72 23.35 -10.01
N GLU A 244 -5.14 24.56 -10.38
CA GLU A 244 -6.50 25.04 -10.08
C GLU A 244 -7.59 24.12 -10.65
N GLU A 245 -7.42 23.66 -11.89
CA GLU A 245 -8.36 22.73 -12.53
C GLU A 245 -8.52 21.42 -11.72
N VAL A 246 -7.40 20.89 -11.21
CA VAL A 246 -7.40 19.68 -10.36
C VAL A 246 -8.13 19.93 -9.04
N LYS A 247 -8.00 21.12 -8.43
CA LYS A 247 -8.75 21.47 -7.21
C LYS A 247 -10.26 21.49 -7.46
N TYR A 248 -10.71 22.10 -8.56
CA TYR A 248 -12.13 22.15 -8.91
C TYR A 248 -12.68 20.74 -9.21
N GLU A 249 -11.95 19.94 -9.98
CA GLU A 249 -12.34 18.55 -10.29
C GLU A 249 -12.45 17.71 -9.00
N ALA A 250 -11.42 17.77 -8.15
CA ALA A 250 -11.36 17.01 -6.91
C ALA A 250 -12.50 17.36 -5.95
N LEU A 251 -12.85 18.64 -5.84
CA LEU A 251 -13.94 19.06 -4.96
C LEU A 251 -15.31 18.60 -5.47
N LYS A 252 -15.54 18.61 -6.80
CA LYS A 252 -16.76 18.05 -7.41
C LYS A 252 -16.86 16.54 -7.15
N LYS A 253 -15.83 15.78 -7.52
CA LYS A 253 -15.79 14.32 -7.29
C LYS A 253 -15.94 13.97 -5.82
N TYR A 254 -15.35 14.76 -4.92
CA TYR A 254 -15.53 14.57 -3.49
C TYR A 254 -16.99 14.71 -3.07
N HIS A 255 -17.69 15.74 -3.54
CA HIS A 255 -19.11 15.95 -3.21
C HIS A 255 -19.98 14.77 -3.68
N ASP A 256 -19.71 14.24 -4.87
CA ASP A 256 -20.45 13.12 -5.44
C ASP A 256 -20.18 11.80 -4.70
N LEU A 257 -18.91 11.50 -4.40
CA LEU A 257 -18.50 10.25 -3.75
C LEU A 257 -18.73 10.23 -2.24
N TYR A 258 -18.73 11.41 -1.60
CA TYR A 258 -18.83 11.56 -0.14
C TYR A 258 -19.95 12.54 0.27
N PRO A 259 -21.22 12.28 -0.07
CA PRO A 259 -22.33 13.24 0.13
C PRO A 259 -22.58 13.59 1.60
N GLN A 260 -22.23 12.70 2.53
CA GLN A 260 -22.37 12.92 3.98
C GLN A 260 -21.10 13.52 4.63
N GLY A 261 -20.08 13.83 3.82
CA GLY A 261 -18.76 14.25 4.27
C GLY A 261 -18.62 15.75 4.55
N SER A 262 -19.56 16.58 4.11
CA SER A 262 -19.47 18.06 4.14
C SER A 262 -19.07 18.63 5.51
N ASN A 263 -19.75 18.23 6.59
CA ASN A 263 -19.45 18.69 7.95
C ASN A 263 -18.04 18.29 8.40
N ARG A 264 -17.61 17.08 8.05
CA ARG A 264 -16.27 16.57 8.40
C ARG A 264 -15.19 17.30 7.61
N LEU A 265 -15.43 17.56 6.33
CA LEU A 265 -14.54 18.34 5.47
C LEU A 265 -14.34 19.75 6.02
N ARG A 266 -15.42 20.50 6.27
CA ARG A 266 -15.35 21.87 6.83
C ARG A 266 -14.58 21.90 8.16
N ARG A 267 -14.84 20.94 9.06
CA ARG A 267 -14.12 20.82 10.33
C ARG A 267 -12.62 20.58 10.12
N ILE A 268 -12.24 19.71 9.19
CA ILE A 268 -10.82 19.42 8.90
C ILE A 268 -10.17 20.63 8.21
N ALA A 269 -10.85 21.28 7.27
CA ALA A 269 -10.38 22.51 6.62
C ALA A 269 -10.12 23.63 7.63
N HIS A 270 -11.00 23.81 8.62
CA HIS A 270 -10.78 24.73 9.73
C HIS A 270 -9.52 24.37 10.53
N GLN A 271 -9.29 23.09 10.83
CA GLN A 271 -8.08 22.63 11.53
C GLN A 271 -6.79 22.85 10.70
N GLN A 272 -6.89 22.85 9.38
CA GLN A 272 -5.77 23.15 8.47
C GLN A 272 -5.62 24.65 8.16
N GLY A 273 -6.54 25.50 8.62
CA GLY A 273 -6.54 26.94 8.36
C GLY A 273 -6.94 27.32 6.94
N VAL A 274 -7.72 26.48 6.24
CA VAL A 274 -8.12 26.67 4.84
C VAL A 274 -9.63 26.74 4.64
N LEU A 275 -10.42 26.91 5.72
CA LEU A 275 -11.88 26.92 5.63
C LEU A 275 -12.41 28.05 4.73
N GLU A 276 -11.88 29.27 4.87
CA GLU A 276 -12.32 30.41 4.04
C GLU A 276 -12.02 30.19 2.56
N VAL A 277 -10.85 29.61 2.25
CA VAL A 277 -10.46 29.25 0.89
C VAL A 277 -11.41 28.17 0.36
N LEU A 278 -11.64 27.10 1.12
CA LEU A 278 -12.56 26.03 0.72
C LEU A 278 -13.98 26.56 0.47
N ASP A 279 -14.51 27.41 1.36
CA ASP A 279 -15.86 27.95 1.25
C ASP A 279 -16.04 28.82 -0.01
N LYS A 280 -14.97 29.50 -0.45
CA LYS A 280 -14.97 30.21 -1.73
C LYS A 280 -15.17 29.25 -2.91
N TYR A 281 -14.44 28.13 -2.97
CA TYR A 281 -14.59 27.16 -4.06
C TYR A 281 -15.96 26.45 -4.02
N LEU A 282 -16.43 26.10 -2.82
CA LEU A 282 -17.77 25.51 -2.64
C LEU A 282 -18.86 26.46 -3.16
N TRP A 283 -18.75 27.75 -2.86
CA TRP A 283 -19.67 28.78 -3.37
C TRP A 283 -19.63 28.90 -4.89
N GLU A 284 -18.44 28.99 -5.48
CA GLU A 284 -18.25 29.11 -6.94
C GLU A 284 -18.80 27.89 -7.69
N LEU A 285 -18.73 26.70 -7.08
CA LEU A 285 -19.26 25.45 -7.64
C LEU A 285 -20.71 25.15 -7.28
N GLN A 286 -21.34 25.95 -6.43
CA GLN A 286 -22.70 25.72 -5.90
C GLN A 286 -22.85 24.38 -5.16
N LEU A 287 -21.81 23.95 -4.43
CA LEU A 287 -21.77 22.72 -3.64
C LEU A 287 -21.91 23.08 -2.14
N PHE A 288 -23.08 22.87 -1.55
CA PHE A 288 -23.36 23.19 -0.13
C PHE A 288 -23.75 21.95 0.67
#